data_AF-A0A0Q4XAW1-F1
#
_entry.id   AF-A0A0Q4XAW1-F1
#
_cell.length_a   1.000
_cell.length_b   1.000
_cell.length_c   1.000
_cell.angle_alpha   90.00
_cell.angle_beta   90.00
_cell.angle_gamma   90.00
#
_symmetry.space_group_name_H-M   'P 1'
#
loop_
_entity.id
_entity.type
_entity.pdbx_description
1 polymer ?
#
loop_
_entity_poly.entity_id
_entity_poly.type
_entity_poly.pdbx_seq_one_letter_code
_entity_poly.pdbx_strand_id
1 'polypeptide(L)'
;MPGTVSRSGSFGRSALLIAACAIGLAGCVSAEEQRKLDLGQCSGYGFAPDSEGFATCMMNIDRDRQHMRAERNLQIQADLAAQNREREARADLYKALSQQRVGDKTLSVCNAASGGGFDARTGYWYGKDCRSR
;
A
#
# COMPACT_ATOMS: atom_id res chain seq x y z
N MET A 1 16.46 25.27 -44.71
CA MET A 1 17.22 25.43 -43.44
C MET A 1 16.41 26.36 -42.54
N PRO A 2 16.18 26.09 -41.24
CA PRO A 2 16.31 24.84 -40.49
C PRO A 2 14.99 24.37 -39.84
N GLY A 3 14.86 23.06 -39.64
CA GLY A 3 13.81 22.46 -38.83
C GLY A 3 14.19 22.45 -37.35
N THR A 4 13.22 22.72 -36.47
CA THR A 4 13.38 22.63 -35.02
C THR A 4 13.04 21.21 -34.56
N VAL A 5 14.10 20.45 -34.25
CA VAL A 5 14.00 19.16 -33.55
C VAL A 5 13.56 19.43 -32.10
N SER A 6 12.31 19.07 -31.77
CA SER A 6 11.81 19.05 -30.40
C SER A 6 12.36 17.83 -29.66
N ARG A 7 13.38 18.04 -28.84
CA ARG A 7 14.03 17.00 -28.03
C ARG A 7 13.28 16.83 -26.70
N SER A 8 12.05 16.29 -26.75
CA SER A 8 11.12 16.20 -25.61
C SER A 8 11.25 14.94 -24.74
N GLY A 9 12.37 14.21 -24.79
CA GLY A 9 12.50 12.90 -24.13
C GLY A 9 13.07 12.88 -22.70
N SER A 10 13.74 13.96 -22.25
CA SER A 10 14.51 13.95 -20.98
C SER A 10 13.86 14.75 -19.85
N PHE A 11 13.21 15.87 -20.16
CA PHE A 11 12.65 16.78 -19.15
C PHE A 11 11.48 16.18 -18.34
N GLY A 12 10.69 15.30 -18.94
CA GLY A 12 9.53 14.68 -18.28
C GLY A 12 9.90 13.71 -17.16
N ARG A 13 11.03 12.97 -17.30
CA ARG A 13 11.48 12.00 -16.28
C ARG A 13 12.07 12.72 -15.06
N SER A 14 12.83 13.78 -15.28
CA SER A 14 13.38 14.61 -14.20
C SER A 14 12.29 15.39 -13.45
N ALA A 15 11.28 15.91 -14.16
CA ALA A 15 10.15 16.58 -13.53
C ALA A 15 9.31 15.63 -12.66
N LEU A 16 9.09 14.38 -13.10
CA LEU A 16 8.39 13.37 -12.32
C LEU A 16 9.15 12.98 -11.04
N LEU A 17 10.48 12.84 -11.13
CA LEU A 17 11.32 12.51 -9.98
C LEU A 17 11.35 13.63 -8.93
N ILE A 18 11.42 14.88 -9.37
CA ILE A 18 11.37 16.04 -8.46
C ILE A 18 10.01 16.13 -7.77
N ALA A 19 8.91 15.94 -8.52
CA ALA A 19 7.57 15.91 -7.95
C ALA A 19 7.39 14.76 -6.93
N ALA A 20 7.90 13.57 -7.23
CA ALA A 20 7.86 12.44 -6.30
C ALA A 20 8.66 12.69 -5.02
N CYS A 21 9.85 13.29 -5.12
CA CYS A 21 10.66 13.69 -3.96
C CYS A 21 9.96 14.75 -3.10
N ALA A 22 9.29 15.74 -3.71
CA ALA A 22 8.57 16.77 -2.98
C ALA A 22 7.38 16.19 -2.18
N ILE A 23 6.69 15.19 -2.73
CA ILE A 23 5.58 14.49 -2.03
C ILE A 23 6.12 13.63 -0.87
N GLY A 24 7.27 12.98 -1.05
CA GLY A 24 7.89 12.16 0.00
C GLY A 24 8.32 12.94 1.24
N LEU A 25 8.68 14.22 1.09
CA LEU A 25 9.11 15.08 2.20
C LEU A 25 7.94 15.68 3.00
N ALA A 26 6.74 15.74 2.43
CA ALA A 26 5.58 16.35 3.08
C ALA A 26 5.02 15.54 4.27
N GLY A 27 5.47 14.30 4.48
CA GLY A 27 4.96 13.38 5.52
C GLY A 27 5.84 13.23 6.76
N CYS A 28 7.02 13.83 6.80
CA CYS A 28 8.01 13.58 7.86
C CYS A 28 8.02 14.71 8.90
N VAL A 29 6.91 14.93 9.61
CA VAL A 29 6.97 15.75 10.84
C VAL A 29 7.54 14.89 11.97
N SER A 30 8.56 15.37 12.66
CA SER A 30 9.10 14.66 13.82
C SER A 30 8.10 14.69 14.98
N ALA A 31 8.15 13.69 15.88
CA ALA A 31 7.27 13.66 17.04
C ALA A 31 7.46 14.90 17.95
N GLU A 32 8.69 15.43 18.02
CA GLU A 32 9.00 16.64 18.77
C GLU A 32 8.39 17.89 18.12
N GLU A 33 8.53 18.02 16.80
CA GLU A 33 7.97 19.13 16.05
C GLU A 33 6.44 19.12 16.09
N GLN A 34 5.84 17.95 15.98
CA GLN A 34 4.39 17.79 16.15
C GLN A 34 3.94 18.21 17.55
N ARG A 35 4.69 17.83 18.59
CA ARG A 35 4.40 18.28 19.96
C ARG A 35 4.53 19.80 20.10
N LYS A 36 5.52 20.44 19.47
CA LYS A 36 5.65 21.91 19.46
C LYS A 36 4.46 22.58 18.78
N LEU A 37 3.96 22.01 17.68
CA LEU A 37 2.75 22.49 17.01
C LEU A 37 1.52 22.38 17.93
N ASP A 38 1.35 21.26 18.62
CA ASP A 38 0.24 21.07 19.57
C ASP A 38 0.30 22.07 20.74
N LEU A 39 1.49 22.28 21.31
CA LEU A 39 1.72 23.27 22.36
C LEU A 39 1.38 24.69 21.87
N GLY A 40 1.79 25.01 20.64
CA GLY A 40 1.45 26.28 19.97
C GLY A 40 -0.05 26.43 19.74
N GLN A 41 -0.75 25.36 19.36
CA GLN A 41 -2.19 25.36 19.16
C GLN A 41 -2.94 25.61 20.48
N CYS A 42 -2.59 24.89 21.55
CA CYS A 42 -3.24 25.07 22.85
C CYS A 42 -2.96 26.45 23.48
N SER A 43 -1.73 26.96 23.36
CA SER A 43 -1.41 28.32 23.80
C SER A 43 -2.10 29.40 22.95
N GLY A 44 -2.29 29.16 21.65
CA GLY A 44 -3.06 30.03 20.74
C GLY A 44 -4.53 30.16 21.10
N TYR A 45 -5.13 29.16 21.76
CA TYR A 45 -6.47 29.25 22.34
C TYR A 45 -6.53 30.05 23.66
N GLY A 46 -5.38 30.51 24.17
CA GLY A 46 -5.30 31.32 25.39
C GLY A 46 -5.11 30.52 26.68
N PHE A 47 -4.88 29.20 26.59
CA PHE A 47 -4.59 28.40 27.78
C PHE A 47 -3.16 28.65 28.27
N ALA A 48 -3.03 28.97 29.56
CA ALA A 48 -1.72 29.08 30.20
C ALA A 48 -1.05 27.70 30.29
N PRO A 49 0.28 27.61 30.05
CA PRO A 49 1.03 26.38 30.34
C PRO A 49 0.78 25.91 31.78
N ASP A 50 0.76 24.60 31.98
CA ASP A 50 0.52 23.94 33.28
C ASP A 50 -0.89 24.16 33.89
N SER A 51 -1.83 24.75 33.13
CA SER A 51 -3.24 24.80 33.53
C SER A 51 -3.99 23.52 33.16
N GLU A 52 -5.07 23.24 33.89
CA GLU A 52 -5.99 22.14 33.59
C GLU A 52 -6.58 22.25 32.17
N GLY A 53 -6.90 23.47 31.73
CA GLY A 53 -7.38 23.74 30.38
C GLY A 53 -6.36 23.38 29.30
N PHE A 54 -5.08 23.67 29.56
CA PHE A 54 -3.99 23.30 28.65
C PHE A 54 -3.82 21.78 28.57
N ALA A 55 -3.83 21.09 29.72
CA ALA A 55 -3.76 19.64 29.78
C ALA A 55 -4.94 18.98 29.04
N THR A 56 -6.14 19.51 29.20
CA THR A 56 -7.36 19.04 28.53
C THR A 56 -7.27 19.24 27.02
N CYS A 57 -6.78 20.40 26.56
CA CYS A 57 -6.55 20.66 25.13
C CYS A 57 -5.60 19.62 24.53
N MET A 58 -4.43 19.40 25.15
CA MET A 58 -3.44 18.43 24.68
C MET A 58 -4.01 17.00 24.66
N MET A 59 -4.76 16.62 25.70
CA MET A 59 -5.42 15.31 25.78
C MET A 59 -6.43 15.10 24.64
N ASN A 60 -7.23 16.11 24.32
CA ASN A 60 -8.19 16.04 23.23
C ASN A 60 -7.51 15.85 21.87
N ILE A 61 -6.43 16.61 21.59
CA ILE A 61 -5.66 16.46 20.35
C ILE A 61 -5.09 15.04 20.23
N ASP A 62 -4.52 14.50 21.33
CA ASP A 62 -4.02 13.13 21.31
C ASP A 62 -5.13 12.11 21.07
N ARG A 63 -6.25 12.24 21.77
CA ARG A 63 -7.43 11.38 21.60
C ARG A 63 -7.93 11.39 20.16
N ASP A 64 -8.09 12.56 19.54
CA ASP A 64 -8.55 12.68 18.16
C ASP A 64 -7.58 12.00 17.18
N ARG A 65 -6.27 12.12 17.42
CA ARG A 65 -5.26 11.39 16.63
C ARG A 65 -5.34 9.89 16.82
N GLN A 66 -5.58 9.42 18.04
CA GLN A 66 -5.79 7.99 18.29
C GLN A 66 -7.03 7.48 17.56
N HIS A 67 -8.14 8.23 17.56
CA HIS A 67 -9.34 7.89 16.79
C HIS A 67 -9.03 7.81 15.29
N MET A 68 -8.39 8.83 14.72
CA MET A 68 -7.99 8.86 13.31
C MET A 68 -7.09 7.67 12.93
N ARG A 69 -6.16 7.28 13.81
CA ARG A 69 -5.29 6.11 13.61
C ARG A 69 -6.09 4.80 13.70
N ALA A 70 -6.97 4.68 14.68
CA ALA A 70 -7.83 3.51 14.86
C ALA A 70 -8.75 3.30 13.65
N GLU A 71 -9.40 4.36 13.15
CA GLU A 71 -10.23 4.33 11.95
C GLU A 71 -9.45 3.90 10.71
N ARG A 72 -8.28 4.51 10.46
CA ARG A 72 -7.41 4.10 9.35
C ARG A 72 -6.98 2.63 9.47
N ASN A 73 -6.64 2.18 10.67
CA ASN A 73 -6.24 0.79 10.91
C ASN A 73 -7.39 -0.18 10.61
N LEU A 74 -8.62 0.15 11.01
CA LEU A 74 -9.81 -0.64 10.69
C LEU A 74 -10.04 -0.71 9.18
N GLN A 75 -9.90 0.41 8.47
CA GLN A 75 -10.04 0.45 7.02
C GLN A 75 -8.99 -0.42 6.32
N ILE A 76 -7.72 -0.29 6.71
CA ILE A 76 -6.62 -1.11 6.17
C ILE A 76 -6.88 -2.60 6.42
N GLN A 77 -7.37 -2.98 7.60
CA GLN A 77 -7.70 -4.37 7.90
C GLN A 77 -8.82 -4.91 7.01
N ALA A 78 -9.85 -4.12 6.75
CA ALA A 78 -10.93 -4.50 5.84
C ALA A 78 -10.43 -4.69 4.39
N ASP A 79 -9.61 -3.77 3.90
CA ASP A 79 -9.04 -3.84 2.55
C ASP A 79 -8.09 -5.03 2.39
N LEU A 80 -7.25 -5.31 3.40
CA LEU A 80 -6.38 -6.47 3.41
C LEU A 80 -7.17 -7.77 3.43
N ALA A 81 -8.25 -7.84 4.20
CA ALA A 81 -9.13 -9.00 4.24
C ALA A 81 -9.81 -9.25 2.88
N ALA A 82 -10.29 -8.19 2.20
CA ALA A 82 -10.86 -8.31 0.85
C ALA A 82 -9.82 -8.81 -0.16
N GLN A 83 -8.61 -8.22 -0.14
CA GLN A 83 -7.51 -8.65 -1.01
C GLN A 83 -7.07 -10.09 -0.75
N ASN A 84 -7.05 -10.54 0.51
CA ASN A 84 -6.72 -11.93 0.85
C ASN A 84 -7.74 -12.89 0.24
N ARG A 85 -9.04 -12.61 0.36
CA ARG A 85 -10.10 -13.43 -0.24
C ARG A 85 -9.95 -13.53 -1.77
N GLU A 86 -9.63 -12.42 -2.44
CA GLU A 86 -9.40 -12.42 -3.89
C GLU A 86 -8.18 -13.25 -4.27
N ARG A 87 -7.08 -13.15 -3.50
CA ARG A 87 -5.87 -13.95 -3.72
C ARG A 87 -6.15 -15.45 -3.55
N GLU A 88 -6.93 -15.82 -2.53
CA GLU A 88 -7.35 -17.20 -2.29
C GLU A 88 -8.25 -17.73 -3.40
N ALA A 89 -9.30 -16.99 -3.78
CA ALA A 89 -10.20 -17.37 -4.87
C ALA A 89 -9.45 -17.53 -6.20
N ARG A 90 -8.49 -16.65 -6.50
CA ARG A 90 -7.64 -16.76 -7.69
C ARG A 90 -6.74 -18.00 -7.63
N ALA A 91 -6.17 -18.31 -6.47
CA ALA A 91 -5.36 -19.51 -6.30
C ALA A 91 -6.19 -20.78 -6.52
N ASP A 92 -7.40 -20.84 -5.98
CA ASP A 92 -8.30 -21.99 -6.15
C ASP A 92 -8.78 -22.14 -7.60
N LEU A 93 -9.08 -21.03 -8.27
CA LEU A 93 -9.36 -21.03 -9.71
C LEU A 93 -8.19 -21.63 -10.50
N TYR A 94 -6.96 -21.19 -10.24
CA TYR A 94 -5.79 -21.70 -10.95
C TYR A 94 -5.51 -23.18 -10.65
N LYS A 95 -5.73 -23.64 -9.42
CA LYS A 95 -5.67 -25.08 -9.09
C LYS A 95 -6.66 -25.86 -9.94
N ALA A 96 -7.94 -25.47 -9.94
CA ALA A 96 -8.98 -26.14 -10.69
C ALA A 96 -8.69 -26.16 -12.20
N LEU A 97 -8.31 -25.02 -12.78
CA LEU A 97 -7.99 -24.92 -14.21
C LEU A 97 -6.77 -25.79 -14.59
N SER A 98 -5.71 -25.78 -13.79
CA SER A 98 -4.53 -26.61 -14.07
C SER A 98 -4.85 -28.11 -14.07
N GLN A 99 -5.75 -28.56 -13.19
CA GLN A 99 -6.22 -29.94 -13.13
C GLN A 99 -7.12 -30.29 -14.32
N GLN A 100 -8.02 -29.40 -14.73
CA GLN A 100 -8.88 -29.62 -15.90
C GLN A 100 -8.09 -29.75 -17.20
N ARG A 101 -6.91 -29.14 -17.29
CA ARG A 101 -6.04 -29.16 -18.47
C ARG A 101 -5.06 -30.34 -18.48
N VAL A 102 -5.18 -31.28 -17.54
CA VAL A 102 -4.37 -32.49 -17.53
C VAL A 102 -4.62 -33.27 -18.83
N GLY A 103 -3.53 -33.65 -19.51
CA GLY A 103 -3.58 -34.32 -20.82
C GLY A 103 -3.51 -33.39 -22.03
N ASP A 104 -3.76 -32.09 -21.87
CA ASP A 104 -3.54 -31.12 -22.95
C ASP A 104 -2.03 -30.89 -23.16
N LYS A 105 -1.50 -31.51 -24.20
CA LYS A 105 -0.07 -31.46 -24.55
C LYS A 105 0.37 -30.10 -25.11
N THR A 106 -0.55 -29.22 -25.47
CA THR A 106 -0.21 -27.88 -25.99
C THR A 106 0.27 -26.94 -24.89
N LEU A 107 -0.12 -27.20 -23.64
CA LEU A 107 0.28 -26.41 -22.47
C LEU A 107 1.59 -26.95 -21.87
N SER A 108 2.26 -26.15 -21.06
CA SER A 108 3.40 -26.63 -20.26
C SER A 108 2.92 -27.22 -18.94
N VAL A 109 3.71 -28.13 -18.35
CA VAL A 109 3.49 -28.54 -16.95
C VAL A 109 3.81 -27.36 -16.05
N CYS A 110 2.89 -27.06 -15.13
CA CYS A 110 3.07 -25.99 -14.18
C CYS A 110 4.38 -26.17 -13.39
N ASN A 111 5.06 -25.06 -13.14
CA ASN A 111 6.30 -25.00 -12.38
C ASN A 111 6.34 -23.68 -11.59
N ALA A 112 7.46 -23.43 -10.90
CA ALA A 112 7.63 -22.23 -10.06
C ALA A 112 7.44 -20.90 -10.82
N ALA A 113 7.66 -20.86 -12.13
CA ALA A 113 7.50 -19.67 -12.95
C ALA A 113 6.07 -19.48 -13.51
N SER A 114 5.14 -20.41 -13.26
CA SER A 114 3.79 -20.38 -13.87
C SER A 114 2.83 -19.33 -13.27
N GLY A 115 3.27 -18.54 -12.29
CA GLY A 115 2.50 -17.41 -11.74
C GLY A 115 1.31 -17.79 -10.86
N GLY A 116 1.21 -19.07 -10.44
CA GLY A 116 0.29 -19.53 -9.40
C GLY A 116 1.04 -19.91 -8.12
N GLY A 117 0.99 -21.18 -7.74
CA GLY A 117 1.63 -21.68 -6.52
C GLY A 117 1.90 -23.17 -6.53
N PHE A 118 2.43 -23.68 -5.42
CA PHE A 118 2.68 -25.09 -5.18
C PHE A 118 1.66 -25.64 -4.19
N ASP A 119 0.99 -26.73 -4.53
CA ASP A 119 0.13 -27.45 -3.60
C ASP A 119 0.95 -28.53 -2.88
N ALA A 120 1.29 -28.27 -1.62
CA ALA A 120 2.08 -29.18 -0.81
C ALA A 120 1.41 -30.53 -0.55
N ARG A 121 0.08 -30.64 -0.71
CA ARG A 121 -0.63 -31.92 -0.51
C ARG A 121 -0.49 -32.84 -1.72
N THR A 122 -0.60 -32.29 -2.92
CA THR A 122 -0.52 -33.06 -4.17
C THR A 122 0.90 -33.12 -4.73
N GLY A 123 1.78 -32.21 -4.29
CA GLY A 123 3.15 -32.09 -4.82
C GLY A 123 3.21 -31.45 -6.21
N TYR A 124 2.13 -30.81 -6.67
CA TYR A 124 2.03 -30.22 -8.00
C TYR A 124 1.96 -28.69 -7.95
N TRP A 125 2.57 -28.08 -8.95
CA TRP A 125 2.42 -26.65 -9.22
C TRP A 125 1.09 -26.40 -9.94
N TYR A 126 0.52 -25.21 -9.74
CA TYR A 126 -0.66 -24.72 -10.44
C TYR A 126 -0.43 -23.28 -10.92
N GLY A 127 -1.18 -22.85 -11.94
CA GLY A 127 -1.03 -21.52 -12.53
C GLY A 127 -2.03 -21.25 -13.65
N LYS A 128 -2.03 -20.00 -14.13
CA LYS A 128 -3.04 -19.51 -15.09
C LYS A 128 -3.03 -20.24 -16.44
N ASP A 129 -1.84 -20.48 -17.00
CA ASP A 129 -1.64 -20.89 -18.40
C ASP A 129 -0.77 -22.16 -18.48
N CYS A 130 -1.02 -23.10 -17.56
CA CYS A 130 -0.31 -24.38 -17.49
C CYS A 130 -1.26 -25.50 -17.05
N ARG A 131 -0.79 -26.75 -17.19
CA ARG A 131 -1.49 -27.94 -16.70
C ARG A 131 -0.78 -28.54 -15.50
N SER A 132 -1.53 -29.21 -14.63
CA SER A 132 -0.95 -30.10 -13.63
C SER A 132 -0.25 -31.27 -14.33
N ARG A 133 0.69 -31.89 -13.61
CA ARG A 133 1.29 -33.17 -14.03
C ARG A 133 0.25 -34.28 -14.00
#